data_AF-A0A329NA70-F1
#
_entry.id   AF-A0A329NA70-F1
#
_cell.length_a   1.000
_cell.length_b   1.000
_cell.length_c   1.000
_cell.angle_alpha   90.00
_cell.angle_beta   90.00
_cell.angle_gamma   90.00
#
_symmetry.space_group_name_H-M   'P 1'
#
loop_
_entity.id
_entity.type
_entity.pdbx_description
1 polymer ?
#
loop_
_entity_poly.entity_id
_entity_poly.type
_entity_poly.pdbx_seq_one_letter_code
_entity_poly.pdbx_strand_id
1 'polypeptide(L)'
;MQNTKKDIVSKDTLKAFSLGDHEAFQAIFELMEPRLYSFVLSYTKSSYIAEEIVQEVFIRIWERREGIRLSGSFSSLLYTTAKNLTLNYLRNASQRAVIREELWKNLTEFSGDAEAELIFSEYHEILEEIVDHLPSKKRSIYRMSREEGKSNAEIADILEISPKTVKNNLWQIVETIRMQLQPHLENTIKILLVFSLSRFFW
;
A
#
# COMPACT_ATOMS: atom_id res chain seq x y z
N MET A 1 -21.31 -2.97 -37.65
CA MET A 1 -19.95 -2.56 -38.06
C MET A 1 -19.87 -1.05 -37.97
N GLN A 2 -19.14 -0.50 -37.00
CA GLN A 2 -18.59 0.88 -36.93
C GLN A 2 -18.25 1.19 -35.46
N ASN A 3 -17.02 0.91 -34.99
CA ASN A 3 -16.39 1.74 -33.92
C ASN A 3 -14.90 1.51 -33.62
N THR A 4 -14.21 0.55 -34.26
CA THR A 4 -12.85 0.16 -33.88
C THR A 4 -11.73 1.18 -34.15
N LYS A 5 -12.02 2.35 -34.73
CA LYS A 5 -11.01 3.37 -35.06
C LYS A 5 -10.79 4.43 -33.97
N LYS A 6 -11.66 4.57 -32.96
CA LYS A 6 -11.54 5.61 -31.92
C LYS A 6 -10.73 5.17 -30.68
N ASP A 7 -10.35 3.90 -30.62
CA ASP A 7 -9.89 3.25 -29.38
C ASP A 7 -8.38 3.02 -29.27
N ILE A 8 -7.59 3.54 -30.22
CA ILE A 8 -6.16 3.27 -30.33
C ILE A 8 -5.40 4.59 -30.20
N VAL A 9 -4.39 4.61 -29.33
CA VAL A 9 -3.49 5.76 -29.21
C VAL A 9 -2.78 5.96 -30.55
N SER A 10 -2.94 7.15 -31.14
CA SER A 10 -2.39 7.46 -32.46
C SER A 10 -0.85 7.51 -32.43
N LYS A 11 -0.19 7.24 -33.56
CA LYS A 11 1.28 7.34 -33.65
C LYS A 11 1.79 8.75 -33.38
N ASP A 12 1.04 9.77 -33.77
CA ASP A 12 1.41 11.17 -33.55
C ASP A 12 1.32 11.54 -32.07
N THR A 13 0.27 11.08 -31.39
CA THR A 13 0.14 11.21 -29.92
C THR A 13 1.30 10.51 -29.21
N LEU A 14 1.67 9.30 -29.63
CA LEU A 14 2.81 8.59 -29.05
C LEU A 14 4.15 9.29 -29.27
N LYS A 15 4.34 9.89 -30.45
CA LYS A 15 5.54 10.66 -30.75
C LYS A 15 5.63 11.91 -29.88
N ALA A 16 4.55 12.68 -29.77
CA ALA A 16 4.48 13.84 -28.90
C ALA A 16 4.72 13.44 -27.42
N PHE A 17 4.06 12.38 -26.97
CA PHE A 17 4.26 11.82 -25.63
C PHE A 17 5.73 11.46 -25.35
N SER A 18 6.42 10.83 -26.30
CA SER A 18 7.84 10.48 -26.15
C SER A 18 8.77 11.68 -26.03
N LEU A 19 8.33 12.85 -26.52
CA LEU A 19 9.04 14.13 -26.43
C LEU A 19 8.68 14.91 -25.14
N GLY A 20 7.85 14.35 -24.25
CA GLY A 20 7.43 15.00 -23.01
C GLY A 20 6.25 15.96 -23.15
N ASP A 21 5.47 15.84 -24.22
CA ASP A 21 4.26 16.62 -24.41
C ASP A 21 3.18 16.21 -23.39
N HIS A 22 2.68 17.19 -22.64
CA HIS A 22 1.70 16.97 -21.57
C HIS A 22 0.27 16.78 -22.11
N GLU A 23 -0.09 17.43 -23.22
CA GLU A 23 -1.40 17.23 -23.84
C GLU A 23 -1.52 15.81 -24.41
N ALA A 24 -0.43 15.31 -24.99
CA ALA A 24 -0.36 13.92 -25.45
C ALA A 24 -0.53 12.92 -24.31
N PHE A 25 0.09 13.19 -23.14
CA PHE A 25 -0.11 12.37 -21.95
C PHE A 25 -1.54 12.43 -21.42
N GLN A 26 -2.14 13.62 -21.36
CA GLN A 26 -3.53 13.78 -20.94
C GLN A 26 -4.49 13.00 -21.86
N ALA A 27 -4.31 13.10 -23.17
CA ALA A 27 -5.13 12.36 -24.13
C ALA A 27 -4.99 10.83 -23.97
N ILE A 28 -3.78 10.34 -23.67
CA ILE A 28 -3.54 8.93 -23.36
C ILE A 28 -4.25 8.55 -22.06
N PHE A 29 -4.14 9.39 -21.03
CA PHE A 29 -4.73 9.17 -19.72
C PHE A 29 -6.25 9.06 -19.82
N GLU A 30 -6.92 10.06 -20.39
CA GLU A 30 -8.37 10.09 -20.55
C GLU A 30 -8.92 8.88 -21.31
N LEU A 31 -8.17 8.40 -22.31
CA LEU A 31 -8.57 7.22 -23.10
C LEU A 31 -8.39 5.91 -22.32
N MET A 32 -7.31 5.78 -21.55
CA MET A 32 -6.87 4.49 -21.00
C MET A 32 -7.22 4.30 -19.53
N GLU A 33 -7.34 5.38 -18.75
CA GLU A 33 -7.62 5.35 -17.31
C GLU A 33 -8.88 4.53 -16.99
N PRO A 34 -10.08 4.78 -17.60
CA PRO A 34 -11.29 4.07 -17.19
C PRO A 34 -11.22 2.56 -17.45
N ARG A 35 -10.45 2.19 -18.49
CA ARG A 35 -10.23 0.80 -18.91
C ARG A 35 -9.28 0.08 -17.98
N LEU A 36 -8.16 0.74 -17.64
CA LEU A 36 -7.19 0.20 -16.68
C LEU A 36 -7.82 0.12 -15.28
N TYR A 37 -8.59 1.12 -14.87
CA TYR A 37 -9.31 1.12 -13.60
C TYR A 37 -10.27 -0.07 -13.52
N SER A 38 -11.15 -0.24 -14.51
CA SER A 38 -12.09 -1.37 -14.56
C SER A 38 -11.36 -2.73 -14.55
N PHE A 39 -10.25 -2.83 -15.30
CA PHE A 39 -9.41 -4.02 -15.31
C PHE A 39 -8.83 -4.31 -13.92
N VAL A 40 -8.14 -3.36 -13.29
CA VAL A 40 -7.51 -3.55 -11.98
C VAL A 40 -8.56 -3.83 -10.90
N LEU A 41 -9.67 -3.07 -10.89
CA LEU A 41 -10.77 -3.24 -9.95
C LEU A 41 -11.35 -4.66 -10.02
N SER A 42 -11.39 -5.26 -11.21
CA SER A 42 -11.88 -6.63 -11.37
C SER A 42 -11.03 -7.67 -10.62
N TYR A 43 -9.74 -7.39 -10.38
CA TYR A 43 -8.82 -8.24 -9.62
C TYR A 43 -8.76 -7.85 -8.14
N THR A 44 -8.63 -6.56 -7.85
CA THR A 44 -8.40 -6.07 -6.48
C THR A 44 -9.67 -6.02 -5.65
N LYS A 45 -10.84 -5.90 -6.30
CA LYS A 45 -12.15 -5.69 -5.67
C LYS A 45 -12.19 -4.50 -4.71
N SER A 46 -11.24 -3.58 -4.86
CA SER A 46 -11.08 -2.38 -4.04
C SER A 46 -10.83 -1.20 -4.96
N SER A 47 -11.71 -0.20 -4.89
CA SER A 47 -11.61 1.06 -5.63
C SER A 47 -10.31 1.78 -5.29
N TYR A 48 -9.99 1.90 -3.99
CA TYR A 48 -8.77 2.53 -3.53
C TYR A 48 -7.51 1.91 -4.15
N ILE A 49 -7.38 0.59 -4.07
CA ILE A 49 -6.20 -0.09 -4.62
C ILE A 49 -6.17 0.00 -6.14
N ALA A 50 -7.33 0.00 -6.79
CA ALA A 50 -7.41 0.18 -8.24
C ALA A 50 -6.91 1.57 -8.67
N GLU A 51 -7.33 2.63 -7.99
CA GLU A 51 -6.84 3.99 -8.23
C GLU A 51 -5.32 4.10 -8.01
N GLU A 52 -4.81 3.57 -6.90
CA GLU A 52 -3.38 3.63 -6.58
C GLU A 52 -2.53 2.93 -7.64
N ILE A 53 -2.95 1.74 -8.08
CA ILE A 53 -2.25 1.00 -9.13
C ILE A 53 -2.31 1.73 -10.47
N VAL A 54 -3.47 2.27 -10.86
CA VAL A 54 -3.62 3.00 -12.13
C VAL A 54 -2.75 4.25 -12.15
N GLN A 55 -2.71 5.02 -11.06
CA GLN A 55 -1.82 6.17 -10.92
C GLN A 55 -0.34 5.75 -11.09
N GLU A 56 0.07 4.66 -10.41
CA GLU A 56 1.43 4.13 -10.52
C GLU A 56 1.78 3.66 -11.95
N VAL A 57 0.82 3.11 -12.71
CA VAL A 57 1.03 2.77 -14.13
C VAL A 57 1.41 4.02 -14.92
N PHE A 58 0.64 5.10 -14.79
CA PHE A 58 0.87 6.31 -15.57
C PHE A 58 2.15 7.03 -15.15
N ILE A 59 2.49 7.04 -13.86
CA ILE A 59 3.78 7.56 -13.36
C ILE A 59 4.94 6.80 -14.03
N ARG A 60 4.93 5.47 -13.98
CA ARG A 60 6.01 4.64 -14.56
C ARG A 60 6.17 4.83 -16.05
N ILE A 61 5.05 5.03 -16.75
CA ILE A 61 5.03 5.21 -18.20
C ILE A 61 5.56 6.59 -18.57
N TRP A 62 5.18 7.62 -17.82
CA TRP A 62 5.72 8.98 -17.98
C TRP A 62 7.23 9.03 -17.73
N GLU A 63 7.72 8.38 -16.66
CA GLU A 63 9.16 8.33 -16.35
C GLU A 63 9.97 7.64 -17.45
N ARG A 64 9.39 6.63 -18.12
CA ARG A 64 10.07 5.84 -19.16
C ARG A 64 9.82 6.34 -20.58
N ARG A 65 9.07 7.44 -20.76
CA ARG A 65 8.53 7.92 -22.05
C ARG A 65 9.57 8.05 -23.17
N GLU A 66 10.77 8.53 -22.85
CA GLU A 66 11.84 8.78 -23.82
C GLU A 66 12.45 7.48 -24.40
N GLY A 67 12.36 6.39 -23.64
CA GLY A 67 12.99 5.10 -23.97
C GLY A 67 12.01 4.01 -24.42
N ILE A 68 10.72 4.33 -24.60
CA ILE A 68 9.71 3.30 -24.91
C ILE A 68 9.95 2.75 -26.32
N ARG A 69 10.49 1.52 -26.37
CA ARG A 69 10.53 0.70 -27.58
C ARG A 69 9.33 -0.25 -27.57
N LEU A 70 8.37 0.03 -28.45
CA LEU A 70 7.15 -0.77 -28.56
C LEU A 70 7.43 -2.07 -29.33
N SER A 71 7.38 -3.19 -28.62
CA SER A 71 7.31 -4.53 -29.23
C SER A 71 5.89 -4.95 -29.62
N GLY A 72 4.87 -4.16 -29.23
CA GLY A 72 3.45 -4.37 -29.50
C GLY A 72 2.67 -3.05 -29.44
N SER A 73 1.36 -3.08 -29.16
CA SER A 73 0.58 -1.84 -29.00
C SER A 73 0.92 -1.13 -27.69
N PHE A 74 0.82 0.20 -27.67
CA PHE A 74 1.00 0.99 -26.45
C PHE A 74 -0.01 0.59 -25.36
N SER A 75 -1.24 0.27 -25.75
CA SER A 75 -2.25 -0.27 -24.83
C SER A 75 -1.81 -1.60 -24.20
N SER A 76 -1.16 -2.49 -24.97
CA SER A 76 -0.63 -3.76 -24.44
C SER A 76 0.46 -3.50 -23.39
N LEU A 77 1.32 -2.51 -23.60
CA LEU A 77 2.31 -2.09 -22.61
C LEU A 77 1.65 -1.60 -21.31
N LEU A 78 0.60 -0.78 -21.41
CA LEU A 78 -0.16 -0.30 -20.25
C LEU A 78 -0.82 -1.45 -19.48
N TYR A 79 -1.52 -2.35 -20.17
CA TYR A 79 -2.15 -3.51 -19.54
C TYR A 79 -1.13 -4.46 -18.90
N THR A 80 0.02 -4.67 -19.55
CA THR A 80 1.10 -5.49 -18.99
C THR A 80 1.64 -4.86 -17.70
N THR A 81 1.84 -3.55 -17.70
CA THR A 81 2.31 -2.80 -16.53
C THR A 81 1.29 -2.87 -15.39
N ALA A 82 0.00 -2.61 -15.69
CA ALA A 82 -1.10 -2.69 -14.73
C ALA A 82 -1.25 -4.10 -14.14
N LYS A 83 -1.19 -5.13 -14.99
CA LYS A 83 -1.25 -6.54 -14.56
C LYS A 83 -0.11 -6.88 -13.62
N ASN A 84 1.12 -6.51 -13.96
CA ASN A 84 2.29 -6.80 -13.12
C ASN A 84 2.20 -6.11 -11.76
N LEU A 85 1.78 -4.84 -11.73
CA LEU A 85 1.54 -4.11 -10.49
C LEU A 85 0.44 -4.75 -9.64
N THR A 86 -0.67 -5.14 -10.26
CA THR A 86 -1.79 -5.82 -9.60
C THR A 86 -1.37 -7.16 -9.02
N LEU A 87 -0.66 -7.99 -9.79
CA LEU A 87 -0.18 -9.29 -9.33
C LEU A 87 0.85 -9.15 -8.20
N ASN A 88 1.74 -8.16 -8.27
CA ASN A 88 2.68 -7.87 -7.19
C ASN A 88 1.94 -7.42 -5.93
N TYR A 89 0.94 -6.55 -6.05
CA TYR A 89 0.10 -6.14 -4.93
C TYR A 89 -0.59 -7.35 -4.28
N LEU A 90 -1.26 -8.18 -5.08
CA LEU A 90 -1.98 -9.36 -4.60
C LEU A 90 -1.03 -10.39 -3.97
N ARG A 91 0.14 -10.63 -4.55
CA ARG A 91 1.17 -11.51 -3.99
C ARG A 91 1.68 -11.00 -2.66
N ASN A 92 1.94 -9.70 -2.54
CA ASN A 92 2.40 -9.12 -1.29
C ASN A 92 1.28 -9.12 -0.24
N ALA A 93 0.02 -8.93 -0.64
CA ALA A 93 -1.13 -9.03 0.23
C ALA A 93 -1.33 -10.46 0.74
N SER A 94 -1.20 -11.47 -0.12
CA SER A 94 -1.30 -12.88 0.28
C SER A 94 -0.14 -13.29 1.19
N GLN A 95 1.09 -12.88 0.90
CA GLN A 95 2.23 -13.13 1.78
C GLN A 95 2.02 -12.48 3.16
N ARG A 96 1.54 -11.24 3.21
CA ARG A 96 1.19 -10.59 4.49
C ARG A 96 0.05 -11.29 5.21
N ALA A 97 -0.91 -11.86 4.50
CA ALA A 97 -2.00 -12.63 5.10
C ALA A 97 -1.49 -13.95 5.68
N VAL A 98 -0.64 -14.68 4.96
CA VAL A 98 0.01 -15.91 5.46
C VAL A 98 0.90 -15.61 6.65
N ILE A 99 1.75 -14.57 6.58
CA ILE A 99 2.57 -14.15 7.73
C ILE A 99 1.69 -13.75 8.91
N ARG A 100 0.58 -13.04 8.67
CA ARG A 100 -0.36 -12.68 9.73
C ARG A 100 -1.02 -13.92 10.33
N GLU A 101 -1.41 -14.89 9.51
CA GLU A 101 -2.01 -16.14 9.95
C GLU A 101 -1.00 -17.00 10.71
N GLU A 102 0.25 -17.10 10.27
CA GLU A 102 1.32 -17.78 10.99
C GLU A 102 1.67 -17.07 12.29
N LEU A 103 1.74 -15.73 12.30
CA LEU A 103 1.93 -14.95 13.52
C LEU A 103 0.75 -15.15 14.47
N TRP A 104 -0.48 -15.12 13.97
CA TRP A 104 -1.69 -15.34 14.77
C TRP A 104 -1.72 -16.77 15.31
N LYS A 105 -1.38 -17.77 14.49
CA LYS A 105 -1.29 -19.17 14.88
C LYS A 105 -0.22 -19.38 15.93
N ASN A 106 0.98 -18.83 15.74
CA ASN A 106 2.06 -18.89 16.71
C ASN A 106 1.71 -18.14 18.00
N LEU A 107 1.04 -16.99 17.92
CA LEU A 107 0.50 -16.28 19.08
C LEU A 107 -0.57 -17.13 19.77
N THR A 108 -1.42 -17.84 19.03
CA THR A 108 -2.45 -18.70 19.61
C THR A 108 -1.92 -20.02 20.19
N GLU A 109 -0.86 -20.57 19.60
CA GLU A 109 -0.14 -21.75 20.12
C GLU A 109 0.74 -21.38 21.32
N PHE A 110 1.25 -20.14 21.39
CA PHE A 110 1.78 -19.53 22.62
C PHE A 110 0.67 -19.25 23.66
N SER A 111 -0.56 -18.95 23.23
CA SER A 111 -1.71 -18.62 24.11
C SER A 111 -2.43 -19.81 24.73
N GLY A 112 -1.80 -20.98 24.75
CA GLY A 112 -2.15 -21.99 25.76
C GLY A 112 -1.85 -21.49 27.19
N ASP A 113 -0.99 -20.48 27.33
CA ASP A 113 -0.72 -19.76 28.57
C ASP A 113 -1.51 -18.44 28.61
N ALA A 114 -2.28 -18.22 29.69
CA ALA A 114 -2.94 -16.94 30.00
C ALA A 114 -1.97 -15.74 30.00
N GLU A 115 -0.67 -16.02 30.07
CA GLU A 115 0.43 -15.09 29.99
C GLU A 115 0.57 -14.44 28.59
N ALA A 116 0.32 -15.17 27.50
CA ALA A 116 0.45 -14.60 26.14
C ALA A 116 -0.72 -13.66 25.79
N GLU A 117 -1.91 -13.95 26.30
CA GLU A 117 -3.10 -13.09 26.15
C GLU A 117 -2.95 -11.79 26.95
N LEU A 118 -2.41 -11.89 28.18
CA LEU A 118 -2.03 -10.73 28.99
C LEU A 118 -0.99 -9.85 28.29
N ILE A 119 0.09 -10.47 27.78
CA ILE A 119 1.13 -9.76 27.03
C ILE A 119 0.52 -9.06 25.81
N PHE A 120 -0.32 -9.74 25.01
CA PHE A 120 -0.95 -9.11 23.85
C PHE A 120 -1.82 -7.90 24.22
N SER A 121 -2.59 -8.00 25.31
CA SER A 121 -3.38 -6.88 25.85
C SER A 121 -2.48 -5.70 26.26
N GLU A 122 -1.39 -5.95 26.98
CA GLU A 122 -0.43 -4.92 27.38
C GLU A 122 0.20 -4.23 26.17
N TYR A 123 0.56 -4.98 25.13
CA TYR A 123 1.10 -4.41 23.88
C TYR A 123 0.10 -3.56 23.13
N HIS A 124 -1.18 -3.96 23.13
CA HIS A 124 -2.24 -3.19 22.51
C HIS A 124 -2.46 -1.86 23.25
N GLU A 125 -2.43 -1.87 24.58
CA GLU A 125 -2.52 -0.65 25.41
C GLU A 125 -1.35 0.30 25.15
N ILE A 126 -0.12 -0.22 25.10
CA ILE A 126 1.07 0.59 24.79
C ILE A 126 0.97 1.19 23.37
N LEU A 127 0.48 0.42 22.39
CA LEU A 127 0.27 0.94 21.04
C LEU A 127 -0.74 2.08 21.00
N GLU A 128 -1.88 1.93 21.68
CA GLU A 128 -2.89 3.00 21.77
C GLU A 128 -2.33 4.23 22.49
N GLU A 129 -1.56 4.06 23.57
CA GLU A 129 -0.90 5.17 24.27
C GLU A 129 0.03 5.93 23.32
N ILE A 130 0.86 5.23 22.54
CA ILE A 130 1.76 5.85 21.55
C ILE A 130 0.95 6.64 20.51
N VAL A 131 -0.13 6.04 19.98
CA VAL A 131 -1.00 6.68 19.00
C VAL A 131 -1.67 7.93 19.58
N ASP A 132 -2.09 7.88 20.84
CA ASP A 132 -2.70 9.01 21.55
C ASP A 132 -1.70 10.09 21.98
N HIS A 133 -0.40 9.82 21.94
CA HIS A 133 0.64 10.85 22.09
C HIS A 133 1.07 11.46 20.76
N LEU A 134 0.65 10.91 19.61
CA LEU A 134 0.91 11.55 18.32
C LEU A 134 0.23 12.92 18.24
N PRO A 135 0.84 13.90 17.55
CA PRO A 135 0.19 15.17 17.22
C PRO A 135 -1.17 14.92 16.55
N SER A 136 -2.18 15.73 16.88
CA SER A 136 -3.58 15.54 16.45
C SER A 136 -3.74 15.21 14.96
N LYS A 137 -3.02 15.94 14.08
CA LYS A 137 -3.05 15.71 12.64
C LYS A 137 -2.47 14.34 12.24
N LYS A 138 -1.37 13.91 12.86
CA LYS A 138 -0.77 12.60 12.62
C LYS A 138 -1.63 11.46 13.15
N ARG A 139 -2.23 11.64 14.33
CA ARG A 139 -3.18 10.68 14.90
C ARG A 139 -4.39 10.48 14.00
N SER A 140 -5.00 11.57 13.53
CA SER A 140 -6.14 11.52 12.61
C SER A 140 -5.79 10.80 11.31
N ILE A 141 -4.62 11.11 10.71
CA ILE A 141 -4.10 10.39 9.53
C ILE A 141 -3.92 8.88 9.81
N TYR A 142 -3.38 8.52 10.98
CA TYR A 142 -3.20 7.12 11.38
C TYR A 142 -4.53 6.39 11.53
N ARG A 143 -5.48 6.95 12.30
CA ARG A 143 -6.79 6.32 12.55
C ARG A 143 -7.59 6.19 11.25
N MET A 144 -7.62 7.22 10.41
CA MET A 144 -8.26 7.14 9.08
C MET A 144 -7.65 6.04 8.20
N SER A 145 -6.32 5.86 8.25
CA SER A 145 -5.65 4.83 7.46
C SER A 145 -5.81 3.42 8.04
N ARG A 146 -5.79 3.26 9.37
CA ARG A 146 -5.73 1.96 10.03
C ARG A 146 -7.08 1.42 10.48
N GLU A 147 -7.96 2.29 10.97
CA GLU A 147 -9.28 1.92 11.49
C GLU A 147 -10.35 2.07 10.41
N GLU A 148 -10.32 3.18 9.67
CA GLU A 148 -11.32 3.47 8.63
C GLU A 148 -10.93 2.93 7.25
N GLY A 149 -9.68 2.46 7.09
CA GLY A 149 -9.18 1.87 5.85
C GLY A 149 -9.05 2.83 4.67
N LYS A 150 -8.98 4.15 4.93
CA LYS A 150 -8.93 5.18 3.90
C LYS A 150 -7.61 5.23 3.15
N SER A 151 -7.75 5.59 1.89
CA SER A 151 -6.74 5.91 0.91
C SER A 151 -5.84 7.08 1.29
N ASN A 152 -4.59 7.08 0.83
CA ASN A 152 -3.76 8.29 0.90
C ASN A 152 -4.38 9.48 0.16
N ALA A 153 -5.12 9.23 -0.92
CA ALA A 153 -5.84 10.26 -1.68
C ALA A 153 -7.11 10.71 -0.93
N GLU A 154 -7.91 9.78 -0.40
CA GLU A 154 -9.10 10.15 0.38
C GLU A 154 -8.73 10.94 1.65
N ILE A 155 -7.66 10.55 2.35
CA ILE A 155 -7.14 11.30 3.50
C ILE A 155 -6.62 12.67 3.07
N ALA A 156 -5.98 12.76 1.91
CA ALA A 156 -5.50 14.02 1.35
C ALA A 156 -6.65 14.97 1.05
N ASP A 157 -7.73 14.45 0.44
CA ASP A 157 -8.94 15.22 0.13
C ASP A 157 -9.66 15.68 1.40
N ILE A 158 -9.83 14.79 2.39
CA ILE A 158 -10.48 15.11 3.68
C ILE A 158 -9.71 16.19 4.45
N LEU A 159 -8.38 16.14 4.41
CA LEU A 159 -7.51 17.05 5.17
C LEU A 159 -7.01 18.25 4.35
N GLU A 160 -7.44 18.36 3.09
CA GLU A 160 -7.00 19.38 2.14
C GLU A 160 -5.45 19.51 2.06
N ILE A 161 -4.76 18.37 1.96
CA ILE A 161 -3.29 18.29 1.81
C ILE A 161 -2.90 17.39 0.63
N SER A 162 -1.63 17.39 0.22
CA SER A 162 -1.20 16.51 -0.88
C SER A 162 -1.14 15.02 -0.46
N PRO A 163 -1.43 14.06 -1.37
CA PRO A 163 -1.24 12.62 -1.11
C PRO A 163 0.22 12.28 -0.71
N LYS A 164 1.19 13.02 -1.26
CA LYS A 164 2.60 12.91 -0.88
C LYS A 164 2.84 13.30 0.58
N THR A 165 2.14 14.33 1.06
CA THR A 165 2.19 14.76 2.46
C THR A 165 1.57 13.70 3.38
N VAL A 166 0.48 13.06 2.99
CA VAL A 166 -0.13 11.94 3.75
C VAL A 166 0.85 10.77 3.86
N LYS A 167 1.43 10.34 2.73
CA LYS A 167 2.43 9.26 2.68
C LYS A 167 3.63 9.54 3.58
N ASN A 168 4.17 10.77 3.54
CA ASN A 168 5.29 11.17 4.39
C ASN A 168 4.91 11.18 5.88
N ASN A 169 3.71 11.63 6.23
CA ASN A 169 3.23 11.57 7.61
C ASN A 169 3.08 10.14 8.10
N LEU A 170 2.47 9.25 7.30
CA LEU A 170 2.34 7.83 7.63
C LEU A 170 3.69 7.16 7.84
N TRP A 171 4.69 7.47 7.02
CA TRP A 171 6.05 6.97 7.22
C TRP A 171 6.63 7.44 8.58
N GLN A 172 6.52 8.73 8.90
CA GLN A 172 6.99 9.26 10.17
C GLN A 172 6.24 8.67 11.38
N ILE A 173 4.94 8.41 11.23
CA ILE A 173 4.12 7.78 12.28
C ILE A 173 4.62 6.36 12.54
N VAL A 174 4.82 5.56 11.49
CA VAL A 174 5.33 4.19 11.63
C VAL A 174 6.71 4.18 12.28
N GLU A 175 7.59 5.11 11.92
CA GLU A 175 8.92 5.20 12.53
C GLU A 175 8.86 5.62 14.01
N THR A 176 7.94 6.52 14.35
CA THR A 176 7.69 6.91 15.76
C THR A 176 7.18 5.72 16.56
N ILE A 177 6.19 5.00 16.05
CA ILE A 177 5.64 3.80 16.71
C ILE A 177 6.74 2.75 16.88
N ARG A 178 7.55 2.50 15.85
CA ARG A 178 8.67 1.55 15.94
C ARG A 178 9.64 1.94 17.05
N MET A 179 10.12 3.18 17.07
CA MET A 179 11.09 3.63 18.09
C MET A 179 10.52 3.54 19.50
N GLN A 180 9.25 3.88 19.69
CA GLN A 180 8.64 3.87 21.03
C GLN A 180 8.26 2.46 21.48
N LEU A 181 7.93 1.55 20.57
CA LEU A 181 7.56 0.18 20.89
C LEU A 181 8.79 -0.74 21.07
N GLN A 182 9.93 -0.39 20.47
CA GLN A 182 11.16 -1.21 20.49
C GLN A 182 11.69 -1.54 21.91
N PRO A 183 11.74 -0.59 22.87
CA PRO A 183 12.14 -0.89 24.25
C PRO A 183 11.22 -1.91 24.94
N HIS A 184 9.91 -1.88 24.64
CA HIS A 184 8.95 -2.83 25.20
C HIS A 184 9.15 -4.23 24.60
N LEU A 185 9.43 -4.32 23.29
CA LEU A 185 9.73 -5.55 22.57
C LEU A 185 10.99 -6.24 23.10
N GLU A 186 12.05 -5.49 23.36
CA GLU A 186 13.29 -6.00 23.95
C GLU A 186 13.09 -6.49 25.38
N ASN A 187 12.24 -5.82 26.16
CA ASN A 187 11.92 -6.25 27.52
C ASN A 187 11.09 -7.54 27.54
N THR A 188 10.13 -7.71 26.63
CA THR A 188 9.35 -8.96 26.55
C THR A 188 10.20 -10.13 26.09
N ILE A 189 11.11 -9.94 25.12
CA ILE A 189 12.05 -10.99 24.72
C ILE A 189 12.94 -11.38 25.90
N LYS A 190 13.43 -10.42 26.69
CA LYS A 190 14.21 -10.71 27.91
C LYS A 190 13.40 -11.46 28.96
N ILE A 191 12.16 -11.07 29.19
CA ILE A 191 11.24 -11.72 30.14
C ILE A 191 10.96 -13.17 29.70
N LEU A 192 10.63 -13.39 28.42
CA LEU A 192 10.43 -14.72 27.86
C LEU A 192 11.69 -15.59 27.91
N LEU A 193 12.88 -15.00 27.74
CA LEU A 193 14.16 -15.70 27.91
C LEU A 193 14.45 -16.05 29.37
N VAL A 194 14.10 -15.18 30.33
CA VAL A 194 14.25 -15.48 31.76
C VAL A 194 13.31 -16.63 32.16
N PHE A 195 12.07 -16.62 31.68
CA PHE A 195 11.09 -17.66 31.95
C PHE A 195 11.39 -18.99 31.24
N SER A 196 11.93 -18.94 30.02
CA SER A 196 12.36 -20.15 29.31
C SER A 196 13.57 -20.81 29.99
N LEU A 197 14.48 -20.01 30.56
CA LEU A 197 15.59 -20.50 31.36
C LEU A 197 15.11 -21.04 32.71
N SER A 198 14.15 -20.42 33.40
CA SER A 198 13.65 -20.93 34.68
C SER A 198 12.91 -22.26 34.58
N ARG A 199 12.27 -22.56 33.44
CA ARG A 199 11.65 -23.88 33.15
C ARG A 199 12.66 -24.96 32.75
N PHE A 200 13.90 -24.58 32.43
CA PHE A 200 14.97 -25.52 32.04
C PHE A 200 15.85 -25.95 33.23
N PHE A 201 15.80 -25.21 34.34
CA PHE A 201 16.59 -25.46 35.56
C PHE A 201 15.77 -26.10 36.71
N TRP A 202 14.53 -26.53 36.46
CA TRP A 202 13.67 -27.28 37.39
C TRP A 202 13.06 -28.50 36.71
#